data_AF-A0A7V5PEF2-F1
#
_entry.id   AF-A0A7V5PEF2-F1
#
_cell.length_a   1.000
_cell.length_b   1.000
_cell.length_c   1.000
_cell.angle_alpha   90.00
_cell.angle_beta   90.00
_cell.angle_gamma   90.00
#
_symmetry.space_group_name_H-M   'P 1'
#
loop_
_entity.id
_entity.type
_entity.pdbx_description
1 polymer ?
#
loop_
_entity_poly.entity_id
_entity_poly.type
_entity_poly.pdbx_seq_one_letter_code
_entity_poly.pdbx_strand_id
1 'polypeptide(L)'
;MAADTNNISSYLHYYRVLGLRQGAGLPEIKRAYRTKAKMYHPDINKSETAADKFIEVNEAYEFLIRLKEHKAYASSARSSSQRRSRTYSQRQGRSSREDDLFREWMQRERQKARARAARAARKRYEDFKKSRIYRTSQVISAVYDYIFVFVGILIIISSLIGLFTQPRNNDLLQQHQHEAWAGHIVATIALVVIGTVFIIFASLNIRERRGERKEKR
;
A
#
# COMPACT_ATOMS: atom_id res chain seq x y z
N MET A 1 -10.69 26.64 -26.29
CA MET A 1 -10.80 25.83 -25.06
C MET A 1 -10.00 24.52 -25.19
N ALA A 2 -8.66 24.57 -25.31
CA ALA A 2 -7.83 23.37 -25.58
C ALA A 2 -6.61 23.20 -24.65
N ALA A 3 -6.49 24.01 -23.60
CA ALA A 3 -5.33 24.00 -22.70
C ALA A 3 -5.50 23.14 -21.43
N ASP A 4 -6.73 22.72 -21.08
CA ASP A 4 -7.01 22.09 -19.77
C ASP A 4 -6.89 20.55 -19.74
N THR A 5 -7.02 19.87 -20.88
CA THR A 5 -6.93 18.40 -20.95
C THR A 5 -5.49 17.89 -20.81
N ASN A 6 -4.51 18.65 -21.31
CA ASN A 6 -3.08 18.27 -21.23
C ASN A 6 -2.54 18.27 -19.80
N ASN A 7 -3.11 19.08 -18.89
CA ASN A 7 -2.58 19.25 -17.53
C ASN A 7 -3.27 18.34 -16.50
N ILE A 8 -4.57 18.05 -16.66
CA ILE A 8 -5.25 17.00 -15.90
C ILE A 8 -4.64 15.62 -16.22
N SER A 9 -4.20 15.42 -17.47
CA SER A 9 -3.46 14.23 -17.90
C SER A 9 -2.14 14.04 -17.15
N SER A 10 -1.47 15.13 -16.74
CA SER A 10 -0.12 15.06 -16.17
C SER A 10 -0.05 14.42 -14.78
N TYR A 11 -0.99 14.71 -13.88
CA TYR A 11 -0.99 14.07 -12.55
C TYR A 11 -1.60 12.68 -12.58
N LEU A 12 -2.55 12.44 -13.50
CA LEU A 12 -3.11 11.11 -13.77
C LEU A 12 -2.04 10.17 -14.32
N HIS A 13 -1.12 10.70 -15.15
CA HIS A 13 0.04 9.97 -15.63
C HIS A 13 0.87 9.40 -14.48
N TYR A 14 1.12 10.15 -13.40
CA TYR A 14 1.89 9.63 -12.27
C TYR A 14 1.25 8.45 -11.54
N TYR A 15 -0.09 8.45 -11.42
CA TYR A 15 -0.78 7.26 -10.91
C TYR A 15 -0.58 6.08 -11.86
N ARG A 16 -0.68 6.29 -13.18
CA ARG A 16 -0.44 5.26 -14.20
C ARG A 16 1.01 4.74 -14.20
N VAL A 17 2.01 5.62 -14.08
CA VAL A 17 3.43 5.27 -13.93
C VAL A 17 3.64 4.35 -12.73
N LEU A 18 2.93 4.58 -11.62
CA LEU A 18 2.95 3.70 -10.46
C LEU A 18 2.04 2.47 -10.59
N GLY A 19 1.20 2.38 -11.63
CA GLY A 19 0.23 1.30 -11.81
C GLY A 19 -0.94 1.37 -10.82
N LEU A 20 -1.32 2.57 -10.42
CA LEU A 20 -2.36 2.84 -9.43
C LEU A 20 -3.57 3.51 -10.08
N ARG A 21 -4.73 3.33 -9.45
CA ARG A 21 -5.95 4.08 -9.79
C ARG A 21 -5.82 5.52 -9.29
N GLN A 22 -6.50 6.45 -9.96
CA GLN A 22 -6.59 7.83 -9.51
C GLN A 22 -7.13 7.87 -8.08
N GLY A 23 -6.49 8.67 -7.22
CA GLY A 23 -6.93 8.86 -5.86
C GLY A 23 -6.36 7.86 -4.85
N ALA A 24 -5.56 6.88 -5.28
CA ALA A 24 -4.90 5.90 -4.41
C ALA A 24 -4.30 6.55 -3.14
N GLY A 25 -4.38 5.80 -2.04
CA GLY A 25 -3.93 6.22 -0.72
C GLY A 25 -2.41 6.36 -0.64
N LEU A 26 -1.93 7.11 0.36
CA LEU A 26 -0.49 7.21 0.66
C LEU A 26 0.18 5.83 0.87
N PRO A 27 -0.45 4.84 1.54
CA PRO A 27 0.14 3.52 1.69
C PRO A 27 0.35 2.80 0.35
N GLU A 28 -0.61 2.91 -0.56
CA GLU A 28 -0.57 2.29 -1.89
C GLU A 28 0.51 2.93 -2.77
N ILE A 29 0.58 4.26 -2.79
CA ILE A 29 1.61 5.03 -3.50
C ILE A 29 3.02 4.60 -3.03
N LYS A 30 3.24 4.55 -1.72
CA LYS A 30 4.52 4.10 -1.14
C LYS A 30 4.83 2.65 -1.49
N ARG A 31 3.83 1.76 -1.46
CA ARG A 31 4.00 0.34 -1.81
C ARG A 31 4.40 0.16 -3.27
N ALA A 32 3.65 0.76 -4.19
CA ALA A 32 3.93 0.69 -5.63
C ALA A 32 5.32 1.25 -5.97
N TYR A 33 5.68 2.40 -5.39
CA TYR A 33 6.99 3.01 -5.56
C TYR A 33 8.12 2.05 -5.15
N ARG A 34 8.07 1.44 -3.96
CA ARG A 34 9.13 0.54 -3.50
C ARG A 34 9.33 -0.66 -4.42
N THR A 35 8.23 -1.26 -4.89
CA THR A 35 8.29 -2.40 -5.81
C THR A 35 8.96 -2.00 -7.13
N LYS A 36 8.52 -0.90 -7.74
CA LYS A 36 9.06 -0.43 -9.03
C LYS A 36 10.48 0.12 -8.90
N ALA A 37 10.78 0.87 -7.85
CA ALA A 37 12.11 1.41 -7.58
C ALA A 37 13.16 0.29 -7.44
N LYS A 38 12.81 -0.83 -6.79
CA LYS A 38 13.67 -2.01 -6.75
C LYS A 38 13.87 -2.64 -8.13
N MET A 39 12.80 -2.74 -8.92
CA MET A 39 12.83 -3.39 -10.24
C MET A 39 13.63 -2.61 -11.28
N TYR A 40 13.60 -1.28 -11.20
CA TYR A 40 14.24 -0.39 -12.20
C TYR A 40 15.53 0.26 -11.72
N HIS A 41 16.00 -0.01 -10.49
CA HIS A 41 17.25 0.58 -10.02
C HIS A 41 18.43 0.19 -10.93
N PRO A 42 19.26 1.14 -11.40
CA PRO A 42 20.34 0.87 -12.37
C PRO A 42 21.38 -0.14 -11.85
N ASP A 43 21.69 -0.14 -10.55
CA ASP A 43 22.58 -1.16 -9.95
C ASP A 43 22.04 -2.60 -10.03
N ILE A 44 20.71 -2.80 -10.04
CA ILE A 44 20.10 -4.14 -10.10
C ILE A 44 19.74 -4.51 -11.53
N ASN A 45 19.22 -3.54 -12.27
CA ASN A 45 18.71 -3.72 -13.61
C ASN A 45 19.66 -3.01 -14.58
N LYS A 46 20.43 -3.82 -15.32
CA LYS A 46 21.43 -3.36 -16.28
C LYS A 46 20.85 -2.96 -17.64
N SER A 47 19.53 -2.94 -17.80
CA SER A 47 18.89 -2.43 -19.03
C SER A 47 19.22 -0.96 -19.21
N GLU A 48 19.48 -0.54 -20.45
CA GLU A 48 19.69 0.87 -20.81
C GLU A 48 18.50 1.76 -20.39
N THR A 49 17.29 1.21 -20.37
CA THR A 49 16.07 1.92 -19.96
C THR A 49 15.83 1.95 -18.44
N ALA A 50 16.65 1.26 -17.65
CA ALA A 50 16.41 1.13 -16.20
C ALA A 50 16.52 2.48 -15.50
N ALA A 51 17.57 3.25 -15.80
CA ALA A 51 17.79 4.57 -15.23
C ALA A 51 16.60 5.52 -15.51
N ASP A 52 16.13 5.57 -16.76
CA ASP A 52 15.01 6.44 -17.14
C ASP A 52 13.70 6.03 -16.46
N LYS A 53 13.41 4.73 -16.41
CA LYS A 53 12.23 4.20 -15.71
C LYS A 53 12.30 4.47 -14.21
N PHE A 54 13.49 4.37 -13.61
CA PHE A 54 13.69 4.71 -12.21
C PHE A 54 13.44 6.20 -11.95
N ILE A 55 13.95 7.08 -12.83
CA ILE A 55 13.72 8.52 -12.75
C ILE A 55 12.22 8.81 -12.84
N GLU A 56 11.50 8.23 -13.80
CA GLU A 56 10.07 8.44 -13.98
C GLU A 56 9.26 7.97 -12.75
N VAL A 57 9.56 6.78 -12.23
CA VAL A 57 8.92 6.23 -11.03
C VAL A 57 9.18 7.09 -9.80
N ASN A 58 10.40 7.62 -9.66
CA ASN A 58 10.75 8.49 -8.54
C ASN A 58 10.15 9.88 -8.65
N GLU A 59 10.09 10.45 -9.86
CA GLU A 59 9.39 11.71 -10.16
C GLU A 59 7.91 11.58 -9.77
N ALA A 60 7.25 10.51 -10.22
CA ALA A 60 5.85 10.22 -9.90
C ALA A 60 5.60 10.13 -8.40
N TYR A 61 6.44 9.40 -7.67
CA TYR A 61 6.32 9.25 -6.23
C TYR A 61 6.48 10.58 -5.49
N GLU A 62 7.58 11.30 -5.72
CA GLU A 62 7.86 12.58 -5.05
C GLU A 62 6.73 13.59 -5.28
N PHE A 63 6.27 13.69 -6.54
CA PHE A 63 5.19 14.60 -6.90
C PHE A 63 3.87 14.26 -6.20
N LEU A 64 3.46 12.98 -6.21
CA LEU A 64 2.20 12.56 -5.59
C LEU A 64 2.22 12.76 -4.07
N ILE A 65 3.36 12.56 -3.41
CA ILE A 65 3.51 12.84 -1.97
C ILE A 65 3.31 14.33 -1.70
N ARG A 66 4.00 15.21 -2.43
CA ARG A 66 3.86 16.67 -2.28
C ARG A 66 2.45 17.16 -2.62
N LEU A 67 1.81 16.58 -3.62
CA LEU A 67 0.43 16.90 -3.98
C LEU A 67 -0.55 16.55 -2.86
N LYS A 68 -0.37 15.39 -2.21
CA LYS A 68 -1.20 14.99 -1.07
C LYS A 68 -0.97 15.91 0.14
N GLU A 69 0.28 16.28 0.42
CA GLU A 69 0.63 17.26 1.46
C GLU A 69 0.00 18.64 1.19
N HIS A 70 0.12 19.15 -0.04
CA HIS A 70 -0.46 20.43 -0.45
C HIS A 70 -1.99 20.42 -0.34
N LYS A 71 -2.66 19.35 -0.78
CA LYS A 71 -4.12 19.20 -0.65
C LYS A 71 -4.56 19.15 0.81
N ALA A 72 -3.82 18.43 1.66
CA ALA A 72 -4.10 18.37 3.09
C ALA A 72 -3.97 19.76 3.72
N TYR A 73 -2.88 20.49 3.44
CA TYR A 73 -2.67 21.85 3.93
C TYR A 73 -3.78 22.81 3.48
N ALA A 74 -4.10 22.83 2.19
CA ALA A 74 -5.17 23.66 1.64
C ALA A 74 -6.53 23.36 2.28
N SER A 75 -6.83 22.07 2.53
CA SER A 75 -8.07 21.67 3.20
C SER A 75 -8.12 22.14 4.66
N SER A 76 -7.03 22.00 5.42
CA SER A 76 -6.96 22.46 6.81
C SER A 76 -7.04 23.99 6.93
N ALA A 77 -6.40 24.72 6.00
CA ALA A 77 -6.45 26.17 5.96
C ALA A 77 -7.89 26.65 5.75
N ARG A 78 -8.62 26.06 4.79
CA ARG A 78 -10.03 26.38 4.53
C ARG A 78 -10.94 26.10 5.72
N SER A 79 -10.77 24.95 6.38
CA SER A 79 -11.54 24.61 7.59
C SER A 79 -11.29 25.58 8.75
N SER A 80 -10.06 26.07 8.90
CA SER A 80 -9.71 27.06 9.94
C SER A 80 -10.30 28.45 9.65
N SER A 81 -10.31 28.89 8.39
CA SER A 81 -10.91 30.16 7.97
C SER A 81 -12.44 30.15 8.01
N GLN A 82 -13.07 29.00 7.76
CA GLN A 82 -14.53 28.87 7.77
C GLN A 82 -15.13 28.97 9.18
N ARG A 83 -14.32 28.76 10.22
CA ARG A 83 -14.71 29.05 11.62
C ARG A 83 -14.63 30.54 11.98
N ARG A 84 -14.05 31.39 11.12
CA ARG A 84 -13.76 32.81 11.39
C ARG A 84 -14.56 33.82 10.58
N SER A 85 -15.36 33.41 9.57
CA SER A 85 -16.05 34.40 8.73
C SER A 85 -17.41 33.91 8.24
N ARG A 86 -18.46 34.54 8.76
CA ARG A 86 -19.87 34.45 8.36
C ARG A 86 -20.26 35.64 7.44
N THR A 87 -19.32 36.19 6.69
CA THR A 87 -19.56 37.34 5.80
C THR A 87 -19.26 36.95 4.36
N TYR A 88 -20.33 36.86 3.56
CA TYR A 88 -20.39 36.32 2.21
C TYR A 88 -20.61 37.46 1.22
N SER A 89 -19.58 37.85 0.45
CA SER A 89 -19.74 38.61 -0.80
C SER A 89 -18.39 38.87 -1.51
N GLN A 90 -17.63 37.82 -1.89
CA GLN A 90 -16.55 37.99 -2.88
C GLN A 90 -16.11 36.64 -3.48
N ARG A 91 -16.95 36.06 -4.36
CA ARG A 91 -16.80 34.66 -4.78
C ARG A 91 -16.59 34.42 -6.29
N GLN A 92 -16.51 35.46 -7.12
CA GLN A 92 -16.36 35.29 -8.58
C GLN A 92 -14.95 35.62 -9.14
N GLY A 93 -14.09 36.36 -8.43
CA GLY A 93 -12.74 36.71 -8.93
C GLY A 93 -11.57 35.93 -8.33
N ARG A 94 -11.83 35.11 -7.29
CA ARG A 94 -10.77 34.46 -6.49
C ARG A 94 -10.33 33.10 -7.04
N SER A 95 -11.18 32.38 -7.77
CA SER A 95 -10.84 31.02 -8.23
C SER A 95 -9.77 31.01 -9.31
N SER A 96 -9.83 31.89 -10.30
CA SER A 96 -8.88 31.89 -11.42
C SER A 96 -7.43 32.12 -10.97
N ARG A 97 -7.20 33.06 -10.03
CA ARG A 97 -5.86 33.32 -9.50
C ARG A 97 -5.32 32.17 -8.65
N GLU A 98 -6.18 31.52 -7.85
CA GLU A 98 -5.78 30.34 -7.07
C GLU A 98 -5.43 29.15 -7.98
N ASP A 99 -6.18 28.98 -9.08
CA ASP A 99 -5.92 27.94 -10.09
C ASP A 99 -4.59 28.19 -10.83
N ASP A 100 -4.28 29.43 -11.19
CA ASP A 100 -3.01 29.79 -11.85
C ASP A 100 -1.81 29.56 -10.93
N LEU A 101 -1.91 29.97 -9.66
CA LEU A 101 -0.89 29.71 -8.65
C LEU A 101 -0.66 28.21 -8.44
N PHE A 102 -1.75 27.43 -8.45
CA PHE A 102 -1.65 25.98 -8.37
C PHE A 102 -0.98 25.37 -9.60
N ARG A 103 -1.30 25.84 -10.82
CA ARG A 103 -0.63 25.41 -12.06
C ARG A 103 0.87 25.71 -12.02
N GLU A 104 1.25 26.91 -11.61
CA GLU A 104 2.66 27.31 -11.49
C GLU A 104 3.39 26.46 -10.43
N TRP A 105 2.76 26.23 -9.27
CA TRP A 105 3.28 25.35 -8.24
C TRP A 105 3.48 23.91 -8.75
N MET A 106 2.50 23.35 -9.48
CA MET A 106 2.56 22.01 -10.06
C MET A 106 3.76 21.86 -11.02
N GLN A 107 3.97 22.85 -11.90
CA GLN A 107 5.10 22.85 -12.83
C GLN A 107 6.44 22.88 -12.09
N ARG A 108 6.57 23.76 -11.09
CA ARG A 108 7.80 23.86 -10.28
C ARG A 108 8.08 22.58 -9.49
N GLU A 109 7.07 22.00 -8.84
CA GLU A 109 7.28 20.77 -8.07
C GLU A 109 7.60 19.57 -8.95
N ARG A 110 7.03 19.49 -10.16
CA ARG A 110 7.41 18.49 -11.15
C ARG A 110 8.89 18.60 -11.55
N GLN A 111 9.36 19.81 -11.87
CA GLN A 111 10.77 20.04 -12.22
C GLN A 111 11.70 19.65 -11.06
N LYS A 112 11.35 20.04 -9.83
CA LYS A 112 12.10 19.65 -8.63
C LYS A 112 12.09 18.14 -8.40
N ALA A 113 10.94 17.48 -8.55
CA ALA A 113 10.79 16.04 -8.39
C ALA A 113 11.68 15.28 -9.39
N ARG A 114 11.67 15.71 -10.67
CA ARG A 114 12.54 15.15 -11.71
C ARG A 114 14.02 15.34 -11.41
N ALA A 115 14.41 16.53 -10.98
CA ALA A 115 15.81 16.80 -10.60
C ALA A 115 16.28 15.94 -9.41
N ARG A 116 15.42 15.76 -8.39
CA ARG A 116 15.70 14.86 -7.25
C ARG A 116 15.76 13.41 -7.71
N ALA A 117 14.88 13.00 -8.61
CA ALA A 117 14.85 11.66 -9.20
C ALA A 117 16.12 11.33 -9.98
N ALA A 118 16.59 12.26 -10.82
CA ALA A 118 17.86 12.11 -11.53
C ALA A 118 19.06 11.97 -10.59
N ARG A 119 19.07 12.71 -9.47
CA ARG A 119 20.10 12.55 -8.42
C ARG A 119 19.99 11.20 -7.71
N ALA A 120 18.77 10.74 -7.43
CA ALA A 120 18.52 9.46 -6.80
C ALA A 120 18.97 8.28 -7.67
N ALA A 121 18.79 8.37 -8.99
CA ALA A 121 19.22 7.34 -9.94
C ALA A 121 20.75 7.10 -9.95
N ARG A 122 21.54 8.09 -9.51
CA ARG A 122 23.00 7.97 -9.41
C ARG A 122 23.47 7.32 -8.10
N LYS A 123 22.58 7.14 -7.12
CA LYS A 123 22.94 6.55 -5.82
C LYS A 123 23.00 5.03 -5.90
N ARG A 124 23.76 4.43 -4.99
CA ARG A 124 23.79 2.97 -4.85
C ARG A 124 22.46 2.43 -4.31
N TYR A 125 22.08 1.24 -4.76
CA TYR A 125 20.86 0.57 -4.32
C TYR A 125 20.86 0.28 -2.81
N GLU A 126 22.02 0.00 -2.23
CA GLU A 126 22.12 -0.25 -0.78
C GLU A 126 21.78 0.99 0.05
N ASP A 127 22.10 2.19 -0.43
CA ASP A 127 21.71 3.44 0.23
C ASP A 127 20.20 3.67 0.14
N PHE A 128 19.60 3.26 -0.99
CA PHE A 128 18.15 3.28 -1.18
C PHE A 128 17.43 2.38 -0.16
N LYS A 129 17.94 1.17 0.10
CA LYS A 129 17.39 0.24 1.11
C LYS A 129 17.45 0.79 2.54
N LYS A 130 18.49 1.56 2.86
CA LYS A 130 18.64 2.18 4.19
C LYS A 130 17.67 3.34 4.41
N SER A 131 17.12 3.92 3.34
CA SER A 131 16.18 5.04 3.42
C SER A 131 14.89 4.67 4.18
N ARG A 132 14.31 5.68 4.86
CA ARG A 132 13.03 5.54 5.59
C ARG A 132 11.88 5.08 4.69
N ILE A 133 11.96 5.37 3.39
CA ILE A 133 10.93 5.04 2.41
C ILE A 133 10.84 3.52 2.19
N TYR A 134 11.98 2.82 2.18
CA TYR A 134 12.05 1.38 1.89
C TYR A 134 11.85 0.50 3.14
N ARG A 135 12.50 0.86 4.28
CA ARG A 135 12.50 0.06 5.53
C ARG A 135 11.09 -0.22 6.07
N THR A 136 10.15 0.70 5.88
CA THR A 136 8.77 0.59 6.38
C THR A 136 7.94 -0.53 5.74
N SER A 137 8.31 -1.07 4.58
CA SER A 137 7.53 -2.14 3.92
C SER A 137 7.84 -3.56 4.37
N GLN A 138 9.07 -3.81 4.82
CA GLN A 138 9.49 -5.15 5.23
C GLN A 138 8.83 -5.56 6.55
N VAL A 139 8.61 -4.59 7.43
CA VAL A 139 7.96 -4.81 8.72
C VAL A 139 6.49 -5.16 8.53
N ILE A 140 5.78 -4.52 7.59
CA ILE A 140 4.34 -4.76 7.39
C ILE A 140 4.07 -6.19 6.92
N SER A 141 4.81 -6.69 5.92
CA SER A 141 4.62 -8.08 5.45
C SER A 141 4.98 -9.09 6.55
N ALA A 142 6.08 -8.88 7.26
CA ALA A 142 6.46 -9.76 8.37
C ALA A 142 5.40 -9.77 9.47
N VAL A 143 4.87 -8.59 9.84
CA VAL A 143 3.81 -8.47 10.86
C VAL A 143 2.53 -9.21 10.45
N TYR A 144 2.11 -9.14 9.19
CA TYR A 144 0.98 -9.95 8.72
C TYR A 144 1.27 -11.44 8.85
N ASP A 145 2.44 -11.91 8.38
CA ASP A 145 2.82 -13.32 8.47
C ASP A 145 2.78 -13.82 9.93
N TYR A 146 3.25 -13.01 10.89
CA TYR A 146 3.18 -13.33 12.33
C TYR A 146 1.76 -13.29 12.91
N ILE A 147 0.94 -12.30 12.55
CA ILE A 147 -0.46 -12.21 13.00
C ILE A 147 -1.25 -13.43 12.51
N PHE A 148 -1.05 -13.85 11.26
CA PHE A 148 -1.74 -15.02 10.70
C PHE A 148 -1.33 -16.32 11.40
N VAL A 149 -0.03 -16.52 11.67
CA VAL A 149 0.44 -17.67 12.46
C VAL A 149 -0.14 -17.65 13.87
N PHE A 150 -0.17 -16.48 14.52
CA PHE A 150 -0.73 -16.32 15.86
C PHE A 150 -2.23 -16.67 15.91
N VAL A 151 -3.03 -16.18 14.96
CA VAL A 151 -4.46 -16.51 14.86
C VAL A 151 -4.66 -18.01 14.61
N GLY A 152 -3.84 -18.63 13.76
CA GLY A 152 -3.87 -20.08 13.53
C GLY A 152 -3.60 -20.89 14.81
N ILE A 153 -2.63 -20.46 15.62
CA ILE A 153 -2.32 -21.08 16.92
C ILE A 153 -3.51 -20.94 17.88
N LEU A 154 -4.15 -19.76 17.95
CA LEU A 154 -5.32 -19.56 18.80
C LEU A 154 -6.49 -20.46 18.44
N ILE A 155 -6.72 -20.71 17.14
CA ILE A 155 -7.77 -21.63 16.67
C ILE A 155 -7.47 -23.06 17.12
N ILE A 156 -6.22 -23.50 17.03
CA ILE A 156 -5.79 -24.84 17.49
C ILE A 156 -5.97 -24.96 19.01
N ILE A 157 -5.51 -23.96 19.77
CA ILE A 157 -5.66 -23.94 21.23
C ILE A 157 -7.15 -23.97 21.63
N SER A 158 -7.99 -23.16 20.97
CA SER A 158 -9.44 -23.16 21.20
C SER A 158 -10.06 -24.54 20.93
N SER A 159 -9.57 -25.27 19.92
CA SER A 159 -10.03 -26.61 19.59
C SER A 159 -9.58 -27.64 20.64
N LEU A 160 -8.36 -27.51 21.17
CA LEU A 160 -7.82 -28.38 22.21
C LEU A 160 -8.53 -28.20 23.56
N ILE A 161 -8.91 -26.97 23.91
CA ILE A 161 -9.68 -26.68 25.13
C ILE A 161 -11.04 -27.39 25.07
N GLY A 162 -11.72 -27.36 23.92
CA GLY A 162 -13.00 -28.05 23.74
C GLY A 162 -12.95 -29.56 23.99
N LEU A 163 -11.81 -30.20 23.71
CA LEU A 163 -11.58 -31.62 24.00
C LEU A 163 -11.38 -31.91 25.49
N PHE A 164 -10.82 -30.96 26.24
CA PHE A 164 -10.56 -31.13 27.68
C PHE A 164 -11.73 -30.71 28.57
N THR A 165 -12.60 -29.80 28.10
CA THR A 165 -13.77 -29.34 28.85
C THR A 165 -14.99 -30.26 28.73
N GLN A 166 -14.86 -31.42 28.07
CA GLN A 166 -15.95 -32.38 27.88
C GLN A 166 -16.40 -33.00 29.22
N PRO A 167 -17.64 -32.75 29.70
CA PRO A 167 -18.13 -33.35 30.93
C PRO A 167 -18.26 -34.86 30.78
N ARG A 168 -17.62 -35.60 31.68
CA ARG A 168 -17.44 -37.06 31.62
C ARG A 168 -18.61 -37.85 32.24
N ASN A 169 -19.85 -37.36 32.19
CA ASN A 169 -20.98 -38.04 32.83
C ASN A 169 -22.15 -38.24 31.85
N ASN A 170 -22.54 -39.50 31.69
CA ASN A 170 -23.65 -39.97 30.87
C ASN A 170 -24.97 -39.89 31.63
N ASP A 171 -26.04 -39.64 30.87
CA ASP A 171 -27.37 -40.28 30.91
C ASP A 171 -28.50 -39.25 30.72
N LEU A 172 -29.30 -39.49 29.68
CA LEU A 172 -30.57 -38.82 29.30
C LEU A 172 -30.58 -37.63 28.31
N LEU A 173 -29.47 -37.27 27.64
CA LEU A 173 -29.49 -36.28 26.53
C LEU A 173 -28.81 -36.76 25.24
N GLN A 174 -28.74 -38.08 25.04
CA GLN A 174 -27.89 -38.68 24.01
C GLN A 174 -28.31 -38.34 22.57
N GLN A 175 -29.60 -38.12 22.29
CA GLN A 175 -30.07 -37.88 20.91
C GLN A 175 -29.85 -36.44 20.42
N HIS A 176 -29.87 -35.43 21.29
CA HIS A 176 -29.66 -34.01 20.90
C HIS A 176 -28.21 -33.54 21.05
N GLN A 177 -27.38 -34.28 21.80
CA GLN A 177 -25.97 -33.94 21.98
C GLN A 177 -25.16 -34.23 20.71
N HIS A 178 -25.35 -35.37 20.02
CA HIS A 178 -24.51 -35.78 18.88
C HIS A 178 -24.39 -34.75 17.73
N GLU A 179 -25.44 -33.96 17.47
CA GLU A 179 -25.43 -32.88 16.46
C GLU A 179 -24.48 -31.72 16.81
N ALA A 180 -24.33 -31.40 18.11
CA ALA A 180 -23.45 -30.33 18.57
C ALA A 180 -21.97 -30.70 18.44
N TRP A 181 -21.60 -31.93 18.79
CA TRP A 181 -20.21 -32.42 18.71
C TRP A 181 -19.76 -32.61 17.26
N ALA A 182 -20.64 -33.14 16.40
CA ALA A 182 -20.38 -33.25 14.97
C ALA A 182 -20.14 -31.87 14.34
N GLY A 183 -20.94 -30.86 14.71
CA GLY A 183 -20.76 -29.48 14.25
C GLY A 183 -19.40 -28.89 14.63
N HIS A 184 -18.93 -29.09 15.86
CA HIS A 184 -17.62 -28.61 16.30
C HIS A 184 -16.45 -29.34 15.61
N ILE A 185 -16.55 -30.65 15.41
CA ILE A 185 -15.54 -31.45 14.71
C ILE A 185 -15.47 -31.04 13.24
N VAL A 186 -16.61 -30.90 12.57
CA VAL A 186 -16.67 -30.45 11.17
C VAL A 186 -16.14 -29.02 11.03
N ALA A 187 -16.48 -28.11 11.96
CA ALA A 187 -15.99 -26.74 11.96
C ALA A 187 -14.47 -26.67 12.18
N THR A 188 -13.92 -27.48 13.09
CA THR A 188 -12.46 -27.52 13.34
C THR A 188 -11.70 -28.10 12.15
N ILE A 189 -12.20 -29.18 11.54
CA ILE A 189 -11.61 -29.74 10.31
C ILE A 189 -11.68 -28.72 9.17
N ALA A 190 -12.81 -28.04 8.98
CA ALA A 190 -12.94 -27.01 7.94
C ALA A 190 -11.95 -25.85 8.17
N LEU A 191 -11.77 -25.39 9.42
CA LEU A 191 -10.82 -24.34 9.76
C LEU A 191 -9.36 -24.76 9.58
N VAL A 192 -9.01 -26.02 9.88
CA VAL A 192 -7.69 -26.59 9.62
C VAL A 192 -7.42 -26.67 8.12
N VAL A 193 -8.39 -27.14 7.32
CA VAL A 193 -8.29 -27.20 5.86
C VAL A 193 -8.10 -25.79 5.29
N ILE A 194 -8.90 -24.81 5.72
CA ILE A 194 -8.74 -23.40 5.33
C ILE A 194 -7.34 -22.91 5.71
N GLY A 195 -6.88 -23.14 6.95
CA GLY A 195 -5.55 -22.77 7.41
C GLY A 195 -4.42 -23.37 6.56
N THR A 196 -4.50 -24.65 6.21
CA THR A 196 -3.49 -25.31 5.36
C THR A 196 -3.45 -24.76 3.94
N VAL A 197 -4.61 -24.51 3.31
CA VAL A 197 -4.69 -23.86 1.99
C VAL A 197 -4.05 -22.47 2.03
N PHE A 198 -4.28 -21.71 3.11
CA PHE A 198 -3.67 -20.39 3.29
C PHE A 198 -2.16 -20.46 3.54
N ILE A 199 -1.65 -21.44 4.29
CA ILE A 199 -0.21 -21.68 4.48
C ILE A 199 0.45 -22.01 3.14
N ILE A 200 -0.19 -22.87 2.33
CA ILE A 200 0.28 -23.20 0.98
C ILE A 200 0.34 -21.92 0.13
N PHE A 201 -0.71 -21.11 0.12
CA PHE A 201 -0.73 -19.84 -0.63
C PHE A 201 0.36 -18.86 -0.16
N ALA A 202 0.56 -18.71 1.15
CA ALA A 202 1.63 -17.90 1.71
C ALA A 202 3.02 -18.41 1.29
N SER A 203 3.23 -19.74 1.32
CA SER A 203 4.48 -20.38 0.91
C SER A 203 4.76 -20.20 -0.58
N LEU A 204 3.73 -20.24 -1.43
CA LEU A 204 3.84 -20.01 -2.86
C LEU A 204 4.18 -18.55 -3.16
N ASN A 205 3.53 -17.59 -2.51
CA ASN A 205 3.85 -16.17 -2.64
C ASN A 205 5.29 -15.85 -2.16
N ILE A 206 5.76 -16.52 -1.10
CA ILE A 206 7.16 -16.41 -0.66
C ILE A 206 8.12 -17.02 -1.69
N ARG A 207 7.75 -18.16 -2.29
CA ARG A 207 8.58 -18.87 -3.28
C ARG A 207 8.66 -18.11 -4.59
N GLU A 208 7.58 -17.50 -5.06
CA GLU A 208 7.56 -16.61 -6.23
C GLU A 208 8.55 -15.45 -6.04
N ARG A 209 8.54 -14.80 -4.88
CA ARG A 209 9.53 -13.76 -4.50
C ARG A 209 10.98 -14.25 -4.41
N ARG A 210 11.21 -15.56 -4.27
CA ARG A 210 12.56 -16.18 -4.28
C ARG A 210 12.94 -16.67 -5.68
N GLY A 211 11.99 -17.13 -6.49
CA GLY A 211 12.19 -17.58 -7.87
C GLY A 211 12.62 -16.43 -8.79
N GLU A 212 11.96 -15.28 -8.68
CA GLU A 212 12.36 -14.05 -9.37
C GLU A 212 13.81 -13.61 -9.06
N ARG A 213 14.40 -14.07 -7.95
CA ARG A 213 15.80 -13.79 -7.59
C ARG A 213 16.81 -14.76 -8.20
N LYS A 214 16.38 -15.96 -8.62
CA LYS A 214 17.26 -17.00 -9.17
C LYS A 214 17.33 -16.98 -10.69
N GLU A 215 16.23 -16.62 -11.36
CA GLU A 215 16.17 -16.54 -12.83
C GLU A 215 16.84 -15.29 -13.43
N LYS A 216 17.28 -14.36 -12.57
CA LYS A 216 17.98 -13.12 -12.96
C LYS A 216 19.44 -13.08 -12.48
N ARG A 217 20.00 -14.23 -12.10
CA ARG A 217 21.44 -14.43 -11.91
C ARG A 217 21.98 -15.20 -13.10
#